data_AF-A0A1C7MV07-F1
#
_entry.id   AF-A0A1C7MV07-F1
#
_cell.length_a   1.000
_cell.length_b   1.000
_cell.length_c   1.000
_cell.angle_alpha   90.00
_cell.angle_beta   90.00
_cell.angle_gamma   90.00
#
_symmetry.space_group_name_H-M   'P 1'
#
loop_
_entity.id
_entity.type
_entity.pdbx_description
1 polymer ?
#
loop_
_entity_poly.entity_id
_entity_poly.type
_entity_poly.pdbx_seq_one_letter_code
_entity_poly.pdbx_strand_id
1 'polypeptide(L)'
;MVQMKRNLKKLALNLPKTSIGKPLEKEEKPHNYHSGPVCILPNLYLGAYHNATNPAQLDQHQINCIINVASEVTMPSLPSSITYHHLKWTHCQRNLAQSEFPYAIHLIQQAHRQHQTVLIHCQQGIERSAALIMAFLIHASKTKGSLWTLDQTLTFVKTKAPGIHPNMELLYQLREYERSLSTQTRRRTRRSGSVSDCTETLAIQKKRQRSISCRGSIDLYYLADTKRKRVLAVTSTLVVLAAMYQKQQSEVVDLYLGRPFNVPIKKHVFPVS
;
A
#
# COMPACT_ATOMS: atom_id res chain seq x y z
N MET A 1 -34.76 30.45 -63.01
CA MET A 1 -33.82 29.50 -62.36
C MET A 1 -32.37 29.99 -62.18
N VAL A 2 -32.03 31.27 -62.47
CA VAL A 2 -30.67 31.82 -62.27
C VAL A 2 -30.56 32.76 -61.06
N GLN A 3 -31.68 33.26 -60.52
CA GLN A 3 -31.67 34.22 -59.40
C GLN A 3 -31.64 33.57 -58.00
N MET A 4 -32.03 32.30 -57.87
CA MET A 4 -32.03 31.59 -56.57
C MET A 4 -30.65 31.03 -56.19
N LYS A 5 -29.76 30.80 -57.17
CA LYS A 5 -28.38 30.33 -56.94
C LYS A 5 -27.40 31.44 -56.52
N ARG A 6 -27.75 32.72 -56.68
CA ARG A 6 -26.91 33.86 -56.25
C ARG A 6 -27.08 34.21 -54.77
N ASN A 7 -28.26 33.95 -54.18
CA ASN A 7 -28.50 34.24 -52.75
C ASN A 7 -27.95 33.15 -51.80
N LEU A 8 -27.67 31.93 -52.28
CA LEU A 8 -27.00 30.90 -51.49
C LEU A 8 -25.48 31.17 -51.31
N LYS A 9 -24.84 31.84 -52.27
CA LYS A 9 -23.41 32.21 -52.14
C LYS A 9 -23.17 33.43 -51.25
N LYS A 10 -24.15 34.34 -51.09
CA LYS A 10 -24.03 35.49 -50.19
C LYS A 10 -24.29 35.16 -48.72
N LEU A 11 -25.03 34.08 -48.42
CA LEU A 11 -25.24 33.63 -47.04
C LEU A 11 -24.02 32.86 -46.47
N ALA A 12 -23.19 32.27 -47.33
CA ALA A 12 -22.03 31.48 -46.92
C ALA A 12 -20.77 32.31 -46.56
N LEU A 13 -20.83 33.65 -46.69
CA LEU A 13 -19.68 34.55 -46.48
C LEU A 13 -19.72 35.32 -45.15
N ASN A 14 -20.77 35.17 -44.34
CA ASN A 14 -20.92 35.85 -43.03
C ASN A 14 -21.13 34.88 -41.86
N LEU A 15 -20.73 33.61 -42.00
CA LEU A 15 -20.58 32.75 -40.84
C LEU A 15 -19.29 33.15 -40.10
N PRO A 16 -19.32 33.35 -38.77
CA PRO A 16 -18.11 33.64 -38.02
C PRO A 16 -17.11 32.51 -38.27
N LYS A 17 -15.87 32.88 -38.61
CA LYS A 17 -14.74 31.95 -38.63
C LYS A 17 -14.58 31.43 -37.21
N THR A 18 -15.28 30.35 -36.88
CA THR A 18 -14.95 29.54 -35.72
C THR A 18 -13.52 29.08 -35.97
N SER A 19 -12.61 29.61 -35.16
CA SER A 19 -11.25 29.11 -35.03
C SER A 19 -11.31 27.60 -35.08
N ILE A 20 -10.72 27.01 -36.12
CA ILE A 20 -10.44 25.59 -36.20
C ILE A 20 -9.67 25.28 -34.93
N GLY A 21 -10.38 24.78 -33.92
CA GLY A 21 -9.79 24.33 -32.68
C GLY A 21 -8.74 23.31 -33.06
N LYS A 22 -7.56 23.43 -32.46
CA LYS A 22 -6.59 22.33 -32.42
C LYS A 22 -7.35 21.02 -32.16
N PRO A 23 -6.93 19.87 -32.72
CA PRO A 23 -7.44 18.59 -32.27
C PRO A 23 -7.43 18.62 -30.75
N LEU A 24 -8.57 18.29 -30.13
CA LEU A 24 -8.63 18.07 -28.69
C LEU A 24 -7.59 16.98 -28.41
N GLU A 25 -6.36 17.39 -28.09
CA GLU A 25 -5.44 16.58 -27.32
C GLU A 25 -6.28 16.19 -26.12
N LYS A 26 -6.71 14.92 -26.08
CA LYS A 26 -7.23 14.36 -24.85
C LYS A 26 -6.15 14.68 -23.83
N GLU A 27 -6.46 15.51 -22.84
CA GLU A 27 -5.61 15.59 -21.65
C GLU A 27 -5.55 14.17 -21.11
N GLU A 28 -4.52 13.43 -21.50
CA GLU A 28 -4.28 12.10 -20.99
C GLU A 28 -4.07 12.29 -19.50
N LYS A 29 -5.00 11.77 -18.69
CA LYS A 29 -4.83 11.78 -17.24
C LYS A 29 -3.42 11.27 -16.95
N PRO A 30 -2.63 12.00 -16.14
CA PRO A 30 -1.26 11.61 -15.87
C PRO A 30 -1.27 10.17 -15.37
N HIS A 31 -0.49 9.31 -16.04
CA HIS A 31 -0.40 7.91 -15.65
C HIS A 31 0.09 7.87 -14.20
N ASN A 32 -0.52 7.02 -13.38
CA ASN A 32 0.00 6.78 -12.03
C ASN A 32 1.47 6.37 -12.16
N TYR A 33 2.32 6.74 -11.20
CA TYR A 33 3.73 6.34 -11.22
C TYR A 33 4.55 6.95 -12.37
N HIS A 34 4.22 8.17 -12.82
CA HIS A 34 5.01 8.87 -13.85
C HIS A 34 6.47 9.12 -13.40
N SER A 35 6.69 9.42 -12.12
CA SER A 35 8.03 9.60 -11.53
C SER A 35 8.73 8.28 -11.18
N GLY A 36 8.13 7.14 -11.52
CA GLY A 36 8.65 5.80 -11.19
C GLY A 36 7.77 5.03 -10.21
N PRO A 37 8.10 3.74 -10.01
CA PRO A 37 7.38 2.89 -9.08
C PRO A 37 7.58 3.37 -7.64
N VAL A 38 6.58 3.16 -6.79
CA VAL A 38 6.59 3.60 -5.40
C VAL A 38 7.23 2.52 -4.52
N CYS A 39 8.23 2.92 -3.74
CA CYS A 39 8.81 2.08 -2.69
C CYS A 39 7.80 1.91 -1.54
N ILE A 40 7.30 0.70 -1.34
CA ILE A 40 6.38 0.38 -0.24
C ILE A 40 7.17 -0.04 0.99
N LEU A 41 8.12 -0.95 0.80
CA LEU A 41 9.11 -1.39 1.78
C LEU A 41 10.49 -1.47 1.12
N PRO A 42 11.59 -1.52 1.88
CA PRO A 42 12.90 -1.80 1.31
C PRO A 42 12.85 -3.05 0.43
N ASN A 43 13.36 -2.93 -0.80
CA ASN A 43 13.37 -3.97 -1.81
C ASN A 43 11.97 -4.46 -2.27
N LEU A 44 10.91 -3.66 -2.09
CA LEU A 44 9.55 -3.97 -2.54
C LEU A 44 8.84 -2.72 -3.09
N TYR A 45 8.60 -2.73 -4.39
CA TYR A 45 8.02 -1.63 -5.15
C TYR A 45 6.65 -1.98 -5.73
N LEU A 46 5.76 -0.99 -5.75
CA LEU A 46 4.47 -1.01 -6.43
C LEU A 46 4.54 -0.14 -7.68
N GLY A 47 4.10 -0.66 -8.82
CA GLY A 47 4.04 0.13 -10.05
C GLY A 47 3.01 -0.35 -11.07
N ALA A 48 3.13 0.20 -12.27
CA ALA A 48 2.34 -0.09 -13.45
C ALA A 48 3.20 -0.71 -14.56
N TYR A 49 2.56 -1.10 -15.66
CA TYR A 49 3.23 -1.72 -16.80
C TYR A 49 4.37 -0.85 -17.37
N HIS A 50 4.16 0.46 -17.53
CA HIS A 50 5.19 1.35 -18.08
C HIS A 50 6.43 1.47 -17.18
N ASN A 51 6.31 1.23 -15.87
CA ASN A 51 7.47 1.18 -14.99
C ASN A 51 8.29 -0.10 -15.23
N ALA A 52 7.60 -1.22 -15.44
CA ALA A 52 8.23 -2.51 -15.69
C ALA A 52 8.93 -2.59 -17.05
N THR A 53 8.53 -1.74 -18.02
CA THR A 53 9.14 -1.67 -19.35
C THR A 53 10.15 -0.53 -19.49
N ASN A 54 10.47 0.20 -18.42
CA ASN A 54 11.42 1.31 -18.45
C ASN A 54 12.78 0.91 -17.85
N PRO A 55 13.80 0.62 -18.67
CA PRO A 55 15.10 0.16 -18.19
C PRO A 55 15.76 1.14 -17.21
N ALA A 56 15.64 2.45 -17.45
CA ALA A 56 16.23 3.46 -16.57
C ALA A 56 15.61 3.42 -15.16
N GLN A 57 14.30 3.18 -15.04
CA GLN A 57 13.65 3.02 -13.75
C GLN A 57 14.01 1.69 -13.07
N LEU A 58 14.13 0.60 -13.85
CA LEU A 58 14.57 -0.68 -13.33
C LEU A 58 15.98 -0.58 -12.75
N ASP A 59 16.91 0.04 -13.46
CA ASP A 59 18.30 0.25 -13.04
C ASP A 59 18.39 1.20 -11.85
N GLN A 60 17.69 2.34 -11.89
CA GLN A 60 17.67 3.34 -10.82
C GLN A 60 17.23 2.75 -9.48
N HIS A 61 16.26 1.83 -9.51
CA HIS A 61 15.72 1.17 -8.32
C HIS A 61 16.33 -0.22 -8.08
N GLN A 62 17.32 -0.63 -8.88
CA GLN A 62 17.98 -1.93 -8.80
C GLN A 62 17.01 -3.12 -8.85
N ILE A 63 15.92 -2.98 -9.61
CA ILE A 63 14.88 -4.01 -9.75
C ILE A 63 15.46 -5.18 -10.56
N ASN A 64 15.49 -6.35 -9.93
CA ASN A 64 15.99 -7.60 -10.52
C ASN A 64 15.01 -8.77 -10.34
N CYS A 65 13.80 -8.49 -9.83
CA CYS A 65 12.67 -9.41 -9.85
C CYS A 65 11.37 -8.66 -10.17
N ILE A 66 10.62 -9.11 -11.17
CA ILE A 66 9.34 -8.52 -11.58
C ILE A 66 8.22 -9.55 -11.43
N ILE A 67 7.16 -9.16 -10.72
CA ILE A 67 5.93 -9.93 -10.58
C ILE A 67 4.80 -9.19 -11.27
N ASN A 68 4.42 -9.67 -12.45
CA ASN A 68 3.24 -9.21 -13.19
C ASN A 68 2.02 -10.02 -12.76
N VAL A 69 1.02 -9.35 -12.21
CA VAL A 69 -0.23 -10.01 -11.80
C VAL A 69 -1.36 -9.87 -12.81
N ALA A 70 -1.21 -9.10 -13.90
CA ALA A 70 -2.28 -8.86 -14.85
C ALA A 70 -2.25 -9.85 -16.02
N SER A 71 -3.35 -10.59 -16.24
CA SER A 71 -3.47 -11.57 -17.34
C SER A 71 -3.24 -10.99 -18.73
N GLU A 72 -3.73 -9.79 -18.96
CA GLU A 72 -3.74 -9.10 -20.25
C GLU A 72 -2.45 -8.35 -20.54
N VAL A 73 -1.59 -8.20 -19.53
CA VAL A 73 -0.30 -7.54 -19.68
C VAL A 73 0.73 -8.60 -20.04
N THR A 74 1.30 -8.49 -21.23
CA THR A 74 2.45 -9.29 -21.66
C THR A 74 3.67 -8.38 -21.71
N MET A 75 4.77 -8.82 -21.11
CA MET A 75 6.01 -8.06 -21.11
C MET A 75 6.78 -8.27 -22.43
N PRO A 76 7.43 -7.22 -22.95
CA PRO A 76 8.45 -7.39 -23.98
C PRO A 76 9.64 -8.20 -23.42
N SER A 77 10.62 -8.51 -24.27
CA SER A 77 11.84 -9.20 -23.85
C SER A 77 12.53 -8.39 -22.73
N LEU A 78 12.67 -9.03 -21.57
CA LEU A 78 13.37 -8.49 -20.40
C LEU A 78 14.85 -8.92 -20.43
N PRO A 79 15.76 -8.13 -19.86
CA PRO A 79 17.13 -8.55 -19.62
C PRO A 79 17.19 -9.88 -18.86
N SER A 80 18.17 -10.74 -19.20
CA SER A 80 18.37 -12.04 -18.54
C SER A 80 18.70 -11.95 -17.05
N SER A 81 19.14 -10.79 -16.58
CA SER A 81 19.39 -10.49 -15.17
C SER A 81 18.12 -10.33 -14.33
N ILE A 82 16.94 -10.21 -14.96
CA ILE A 82 15.66 -10.00 -14.27
C ILE A 82 14.90 -11.32 -14.18
N THR A 83 14.63 -11.78 -12.94
CA THR A 83 13.68 -12.85 -12.71
C THR A 83 12.26 -12.35 -12.97
N TYR A 84 11.50 -13.03 -13.84
CA TYR A 84 10.14 -12.62 -14.19
C TYR A 84 9.10 -13.69 -13.82
N HIS A 85 8.04 -13.27 -13.13
CA HIS A 85 6.90 -14.10 -12.77
C HIS A 85 5.59 -13.48 -13.29
N HIS A 86 4.73 -14.30 -13.92
CA HIS A 86 3.43 -13.87 -14.46
C HIS A 86 2.29 -14.69 -13.85
N LEU A 87 1.54 -14.10 -12.92
CA LEU A 87 0.46 -14.78 -12.17
C LEU A 87 -0.92 -14.70 -12.86
N LYS A 88 -1.03 -13.97 -13.98
CA LYS A 88 -2.20 -13.93 -14.87
C LYS A 88 -3.57 -13.79 -14.18
N TRP A 89 -3.72 -12.89 -13.22
CA TRP A 89 -5.02 -12.61 -12.61
C TRP A 89 -5.88 -11.73 -13.52
N THR A 90 -7.13 -12.12 -13.67
CA THR A 90 -8.16 -11.31 -14.35
C THR A 90 -8.72 -10.23 -13.41
N HIS A 91 -9.49 -9.27 -13.95
CA HIS A 91 -10.20 -8.27 -13.13
C HIS A 91 -11.21 -8.89 -12.14
N CYS A 92 -11.72 -10.07 -12.46
CA CYS A 92 -12.68 -10.83 -11.65
C CYS A 92 -12.05 -12.10 -11.07
N GLN A 93 -10.72 -12.09 -10.84
CA GLN A 93 -10.01 -13.26 -10.35
C GLN A 93 -10.62 -13.76 -9.04
N ARG A 94 -10.90 -15.06 -8.99
CA ARG A 94 -11.36 -15.76 -7.80
C ARG A 94 -10.19 -16.54 -7.18
N ASN A 95 -10.41 -17.03 -5.96
CA ASN A 95 -9.48 -17.88 -5.21
C ASN A 95 -8.18 -17.17 -4.76
N LEU A 96 -8.14 -15.83 -4.73
CA LEU A 96 -6.94 -15.09 -4.33
C LEU A 96 -6.55 -15.41 -2.89
N ALA A 97 -7.52 -15.45 -1.98
CA ALA A 97 -7.26 -15.70 -0.57
C ALA A 97 -6.73 -17.12 -0.30
N GLN A 98 -7.21 -18.11 -1.07
CA GLN A 98 -7.00 -19.52 -0.82
C GLN A 98 -5.69 -20.03 -1.42
N SER A 99 -5.35 -19.59 -2.65
CA SER A 99 -4.18 -20.10 -3.38
C SER A 99 -3.24 -19.01 -3.90
N GLU A 100 -3.77 -17.96 -4.55
CA GLU A 100 -2.93 -17.03 -5.31
C GLU A 100 -2.09 -16.11 -4.41
N PHE A 101 -2.68 -15.54 -3.36
CA PHE A 101 -1.92 -14.73 -2.40
C PHE A 101 -0.83 -15.57 -1.70
N PRO A 102 -1.10 -16.77 -1.14
CA PRO A 102 -0.04 -17.63 -0.62
C PRO A 102 1.09 -17.87 -1.62
N TYR A 103 0.77 -18.21 -2.86
CA TYR A 103 1.76 -18.48 -3.90
C TYR A 103 2.58 -17.23 -4.26
N ALA A 104 1.91 -16.10 -4.51
CA ALA A 104 2.57 -14.84 -4.82
C ALA A 104 3.48 -14.36 -3.68
N ILE A 105 3.02 -14.49 -2.44
CA ILE A 105 3.80 -14.14 -1.24
C ILE A 105 5.03 -15.03 -1.11
N HIS A 106 4.92 -16.33 -1.45
CA HIS A 106 6.07 -17.22 -1.48
C HIS A 106 7.13 -16.76 -2.48
N LEU A 107 6.73 -16.31 -3.68
CA LEU A 107 7.65 -15.76 -4.68
C LEU A 107 8.34 -14.49 -4.18
N ILE A 108 7.59 -13.58 -3.56
CA ILE A 108 8.15 -12.36 -2.95
C ILE A 108 9.20 -12.73 -1.90
N GLN A 109 8.86 -13.63 -0.97
CA GLN A 109 9.78 -14.09 0.07
C GLN A 109 11.02 -14.81 -0.51
N GLN A 110 10.87 -15.56 -1.60
CA GLN A 110 11.98 -16.20 -2.29
C GLN A 110 12.94 -15.18 -2.89
N ALA A 111 12.41 -14.18 -3.60
CA ALA A 111 13.19 -13.09 -4.16
C ALA A 111 13.95 -12.33 -3.04
N HIS A 112 13.29 -12.06 -1.92
CA HIS A 112 13.92 -11.40 -0.78
C HIS A 112 15.03 -12.24 -0.13
N ARG A 113 14.87 -13.57 -0.04
CA ARG A 113 15.97 -14.48 0.40
C ARG A 113 17.17 -14.47 -0.56
N GLN A 114 16.94 -14.13 -1.83
CA GLN A 114 17.97 -13.96 -2.86
C GLN A 114 18.49 -12.51 -2.93
N HIS A 115 18.14 -11.66 -1.96
CA HIS A 115 18.50 -10.23 -1.92
C HIS A 115 18.06 -9.45 -3.16
N GLN A 116 16.96 -9.86 -3.78
CA GLN A 116 16.38 -9.20 -4.94
C GLN A 116 15.48 -8.03 -4.53
N THR A 117 15.45 -7.01 -5.39
CA THR A 117 14.47 -5.92 -5.34
C THR A 117 13.31 -6.25 -6.25
N VAL A 118 12.12 -6.35 -5.65
CA VAL A 118 10.90 -6.82 -6.30
C VAL A 118 10.07 -5.65 -6.76
N LEU A 119 9.68 -5.63 -8.04
CA LEU A 119 8.60 -4.79 -8.58
C LEU A 119 7.34 -5.63 -8.78
N ILE A 120 6.27 -5.27 -8.09
CA ILE A 120 4.93 -5.83 -8.32
C ILE A 120 4.11 -4.84 -9.14
N HIS A 121 3.63 -5.29 -10.30
CA HIS A 121 2.80 -4.45 -11.16
C HIS A 121 1.60 -5.19 -11.75
N CYS A 122 0.59 -4.42 -12.12
CA CYS A 122 -0.47 -4.84 -13.02
C CYS A 122 -0.45 -3.90 -14.24
N GLN A 123 -1.59 -3.67 -14.91
CA GLN A 123 -1.65 -2.70 -16.00
C GLN A 123 -1.38 -1.28 -15.50
N GLN A 124 -2.21 -0.79 -14.56
CA GLN A 124 -2.18 0.60 -14.10
C GLN A 124 -1.61 0.79 -12.69
N GLY A 125 -1.29 -0.31 -12.00
CA GLY A 125 -0.78 -0.27 -10.63
C GLY A 125 -1.78 0.20 -9.57
N ILE A 126 -3.10 0.16 -9.84
CA ILE A 126 -4.15 0.71 -8.95
C ILE A 126 -4.81 -0.37 -8.09
N GLU A 127 -5.15 -1.51 -8.69
CA GLU A 127 -6.05 -2.52 -8.10
C GLU A 127 -5.34 -3.84 -7.75
N ARG A 128 -5.09 -4.72 -8.73
CA ARG A 128 -4.55 -6.08 -8.53
C ARG A 128 -3.17 -6.10 -7.86
N SER A 129 -2.23 -5.28 -8.32
CA SER A 129 -0.89 -5.21 -7.72
C SER A 129 -0.92 -4.60 -6.33
N ALA A 130 -1.77 -3.59 -6.10
CA ALA A 130 -2.00 -3.02 -4.78
C ALA A 130 -2.59 -4.07 -3.81
N ALA A 131 -3.53 -4.89 -4.29
CA ALA A 131 -4.08 -5.98 -3.50
C ALA A 131 -3.00 -7.01 -3.08
N LEU A 132 -2.11 -7.41 -4.00
CA LEU A 132 -1.00 -8.30 -3.64
C LEU A 132 -0.05 -7.67 -2.61
N ILE A 133 0.30 -6.38 -2.76
CA ILE A 133 1.09 -5.65 -1.76
C ILE A 133 0.39 -5.70 -0.39
N MET A 134 -0.91 -5.43 -0.34
CA MET A 134 -1.67 -5.46 0.90
C MET A 134 -1.72 -6.86 1.52
N ALA A 135 -1.94 -7.91 0.71
CA ALA A 135 -1.91 -9.30 1.18
C ALA A 135 -0.56 -9.66 1.80
N PHE A 136 0.53 -9.24 1.16
CA PHE A 136 1.89 -9.45 1.66
C PHE A 136 2.12 -8.76 3.02
N LEU A 137 1.72 -7.50 3.17
CA LEU A 137 1.86 -6.75 4.43
C LEU A 137 1.04 -7.38 5.57
N ILE A 138 -0.20 -7.79 5.29
CA ILE A 138 -1.03 -8.52 6.25
C ILE A 138 -0.31 -9.80 6.67
N HIS A 139 0.17 -10.60 5.71
CA HIS A 139 0.91 -11.83 6.01
C HIS A 139 2.14 -11.58 6.88
N ALA A 140 3.00 -10.65 6.47
CA ALA A 140 4.23 -10.32 7.17
C ALA A 140 3.97 -9.89 8.61
N SER A 141 2.98 -9.03 8.85
CA SER A 141 2.62 -8.59 10.20
C SER A 141 2.26 -9.77 11.11
N LYS A 142 1.40 -10.69 10.65
CA LYS A 142 0.91 -11.84 11.42
C LYS A 142 2.04 -12.79 11.77
N THR A 143 2.95 -13.06 10.82
CA THR A 143 4.10 -13.95 11.06
C THR A 143 5.06 -13.43 12.12
N LYS A 144 5.05 -12.12 12.36
CA LYS A 144 5.95 -11.45 13.30
C LYS A 144 5.26 -11.04 14.61
N GLY A 145 4.03 -11.51 14.84
CA GLY A 145 3.28 -11.28 16.08
C GLY A 145 2.53 -9.95 16.15
N SER A 146 2.62 -9.11 15.11
CA SER A 146 1.79 -7.91 14.98
C SER A 146 0.47 -8.25 14.26
N LEU A 147 -0.59 -7.52 14.57
CA LEU A 147 -1.93 -7.81 14.05
C LEU A 147 -2.42 -6.69 13.14
N TRP A 148 -1.70 -6.41 12.04
CA TRP A 148 -2.17 -5.41 11.11
C TRP A 148 -3.50 -5.84 10.49
N THR A 149 -4.45 -4.93 10.53
CA THR A 149 -5.74 -5.13 9.89
C THR A 149 -5.68 -4.75 8.41
N LEU A 150 -6.65 -5.21 7.62
CA LEU A 150 -6.85 -4.75 6.24
C LEU A 150 -6.94 -3.23 6.17
N ASP A 151 -7.66 -2.60 7.10
CA ASP A 151 -7.90 -1.16 7.12
C ASP A 151 -6.62 -0.38 7.44
N GLN A 152 -5.82 -0.86 8.40
CA GLN A 152 -4.50 -0.30 8.71
C GLN A 152 -3.54 -0.44 7.52
N THR A 153 -3.56 -1.61 6.87
CA THR A 153 -2.73 -1.89 5.69
C THR A 153 -3.10 -0.98 4.52
N LEU A 154 -4.40 -0.83 4.22
CA LEU A 154 -4.88 0.07 3.18
C LEU A 154 -4.47 1.52 3.46
N THR A 155 -4.63 1.96 4.71
CA THR A 155 -4.22 3.31 5.15
C THR A 155 -2.73 3.51 4.96
N PHE A 156 -1.90 2.53 5.35
CA PHE A 156 -0.46 2.56 5.14
C PHE A 156 -0.09 2.71 3.66
N VAL A 157 -0.59 1.82 2.80
CA VAL A 157 -0.25 1.84 1.37
C VAL A 157 -0.72 3.14 0.72
N LYS A 158 -1.88 3.68 1.10
CA LYS A 158 -2.37 4.97 0.59
C LYS A 158 -1.47 6.17 0.92
N THR A 159 -0.71 6.14 2.00
CA THR A 159 0.25 7.24 2.27
C THR A 159 1.47 7.20 1.35
N LYS A 160 1.78 6.04 0.80
CA LYS A 160 2.88 5.86 -0.17
C LYS A 160 2.37 6.04 -1.60
N ALA A 161 1.21 5.46 -1.90
CA ALA A 161 0.57 5.46 -3.21
C ALA A 161 -0.90 5.91 -3.09
N PRO A 162 -1.19 7.24 -3.06
CA PRO A 162 -2.54 7.75 -2.84
C PRO A 162 -3.57 7.32 -3.90
N GLY A 163 -3.10 7.02 -5.12
CA GLY A 163 -3.93 6.60 -6.25
C GLY A 163 -4.43 5.16 -6.17
N ILE A 164 -4.01 4.35 -5.19
CA ILE A 164 -4.51 2.97 -5.10
C ILE A 164 -5.99 2.91 -4.75
N HIS A 165 -6.70 2.02 -5.43
CA HIS A 165 -8.13 1.82 -5.22
C HIS A 165 -8.52 0.38 -5.57
N PRO A 166 -8.15 -0.63 -4.75
CA PRO A 166 -8.62 -1.99 -4.98
C PRO A 166 -10.15 -2.04 -4.97
N ASN A 167 -10.75 -2.70 -5.96
CA ASN A 167 -12.19 -2.87 -6.00
C ASN A 167 -12.71 -3.73 -4.83
N MET A 168 -14.03 -3.72 -4.64
CA MET A 168 -14.69 -4.40 -3.53
C MET A 168 -14.46 -5.92 -3.52
N GLU A 169 -14.34 -6.56 -4.68
CA GLU A 169 -14.08 -8.00 -4.78
C GLU A 169 -12.68 -8.36 -4.28
N LEU A 170 -11.67 -7.55 -4.63
CA LEU A 170 -10.31 -7.68 -4.12
C LEU A 170 -10.27 -7.43 -2.60
N LEU A 171 -10.99 -6.42 -2.11
CA LEU A 171 -11.07 -6.12 -0.67
C LEU A 171 -11.76 -7.26 0.11
N TYR A 172 -12.78 -7.90 -0.47
CA TYR A 172 -13.43 -9.06 0.13
C TYR A 172 -12.47 -10.24 0.27
N GLN A 173 -11.73 -10.58 -0.80
CA GLN A 173 -10.75 -11.66 -0.76
C GLN A 173 -9.57 -11.34 0.18
N LEU A 174 -9.14 -10.07 0.27
CA LEU A 174 -8.15 -9.64 1.26
C LEU A 174 -8.65 -9.82 2.71
N ARG A 175 -9.93 -9.52 2.96
CA ARG A 175 -10.55 -9.74 4.28
C ARG A 175 -10.65 -11.22 4.61
N GLU A 176 -10.97 -12.06 3.63
CA GLU A 176 -10.95 -13.51 3.79
C GLU A 176 -9.53 -14.01 4.13
N TYR A 177 -8.51 -13.50 3.43
CA TYR A 177 -7.12 -13.84 3.67
C TYR A 177 -6.66 -13.45 5.10
N GLU A 178 -6.98 -12.24 5.55
CA GLU A 178 -6.72 -11.77 6.92
C GLU A 178 -7.30 -12.73 7.99
N ARG A 179 -8.53 -13.21 7.78
CA ARG A 179 -9.21 -14.14 8.70
C ARG A 179 -8.57 -15.52 8.68
N SER A 180 -8.16 -16.02 7.52
CA SER A 180 -7.55 -17.34 7.38
C SER A 180 -6.23 -17.43 8.17
N LEU A 181 -5.42 -16.38 8.14
CA LEU A 181 -4.16 -16.28 8.90
C LEU A 181 -4.38 -16.27 10.42
N SER A 182 -5.43 -15.59 10.87
CA SER A 182 -5.79 -15.51 12.29
C SER A 182 -6.23 -16.87 12.84
N THR A 183 -6.93 -17.66 12.02
CA THR A 183 -7.35 -19.03 12.35
C THR A 183 -6.15 -19.98 12.43
N GLN A 184 -5.20 -19.86 11.50
CA GLN A 184 -3.97 -20.66 11.52
C GLN A 184 -3.10 -20.37 12.75
N THR A 185 -3.01 -19.10 13.16
CA THR A 185 -2.26 -18.69 14.36
C THR A 185 -2.85 -19.33 15.62
N ARG A 186 -4.18 -19.33 15.78
CA ARG A 186 -4.86 -19.99 16.91
C ARG A 186 -4.68 -21.51 16.92
N ARG A 187 -4.59 -22.16 15.76
CA ARG A 187 -4.31 -23.60 15.66
C ARG A 187 -2.87 -23.93 16.05
N ARG A 188 -1.92 -23.07 15.67
CA ARG A 188 -0.51 -23.21 16.06
C ARG A 188 -0.34 -23.09 17.57
N THR A 189 -0.91 -22.06 18.20
CA THR A 189 -0.84 -21.88 19.67
C THR A 189 -1.51 -23.01 20.45
N ARG A 190 -2.62 -23.57 19.94
CA ARG A 190 -3.27 -24.75 20.55
C ARG A 190 -2.43 -26.02 20.44
N ARG A 191 -1.67 -26.21 19.34
CA ARG A 191 -0.80 -27.38 19.14
C ARG A 191 0.50 -27.29 19.94
N SER A 192 1.04 -26.10 20.17
CA SER A 192 2.22 -25.92 21.03
C SER A 192 1.88 -25.91 22.54
N GLY A 193 0.60 -25.90 22.91
CA GLY A 193 0.14 -26.02 24.30
C GLY A 193 -0.19 -27.44 24.78
N SER A 194 0.20 -28.49 24.04
CA SER A 194 -0.10 -29.89 24.38
C SER A 194 1.13 -30.76 24.68
N VAL A 195 2.28 -30.15 25.02
CA VAL A 195 3.39 -30.89 25.64
C VAL A 195 3.31 -30.66 27.15
N SER A 196 3.07 -31.75 27.87
CA SER A 196 2.94 -31.84 29.32
C SER A 196 4.14 -31.23 30.06
N ASP A 197 3.85 -30.40 31.05
CA ASP A 197 4.64 -30.42 32.28
C ASP A 197 3.68 -30.46 33.47
N CYS A 198 3.61 -31.65 34.08
CA CYS A 198 2.98 -31.86 35.37
C CYS A 198 3.96 -31.40 36.43
N THR A 199 3.85 -30.17 36.91
CA THR A 199 4.31 -29.83 38.26
C THR A 199 3.26 -28.99 38.98
N GLU A 200 2.74 -29.65 40.00
CA GLU A 200 1.95 -29.15 41.11
C GLU A 200 2.55 -27.87 41.71
N THR A 201 1.77 -26.78 41.74
CA THR A 201 1.75 -25.85 42.88
C THR A 201 0.37 -25.21 42.99
N LEU A 202 -0.40 -25.75 43.92
CA LEU A 202 -1.51 -25.11 44.60
C LEU A 202 -1.09 -23.71 45.07
N ALA A 203 -1.90 -22.66 44.84
CA ALA A 203 -2.32 -21.71 45.88
C ALA A 203 -2.98 -20.42 45.35
N ILE A 204 -4.22 -20.24 45.81
CA ILE A 204 -4.83 -18.97 46.27
C ILE A 204 -5.43 -18.05 45.21
N GLN A 205 -6.69 -18.37 44.92
CA GLN A 205 -7.73 -17.39 44.63
C GLN A 205 -8.36 -16.95 45.96
N LYS A 206 -8.19 -15.68 46.37
CA LYS A 206 -9.10 -15.02 47.34
C LYS A 206 -8.98 -13.49 47.30
N LYS A 207 -10.02 -12.88 46.70
CA LYS A 207 -10.76 -11.68 47.15
C LYS A 207 -10.02 -10.71 48.08
N ARG A 208 -9.92 -9.44 47.66
CA ARG A 208 -10.24 -8.30 48.55
C ARG A 208 -10.51 -7.00 47.77
N GLN A 209 -11.80 -6.65 47.72
CA GLN A 209 -12.22 -5.26 47.78
C GLN A 209 -11.65 -4.65 49.07
N ARG A 210 -11.03 -3.48 48.97
CA ARG A 210 -11.06 -2.44 50.01
C ARG A 210 -10.68 -1.09 49.40
N SER A 211 -11.68 -0.22 49.41
CA SER A 211 -11.63 1.23 49.37
C SER A 211 -10.61 1.83 50.34
N ILE A 212 -9.88 2.85 49.89
CA ILE A 212 -9.38 4.06 50.59
C ILE A 212 -9.09 5.04 49.43
N SER A 213 -9.91 6.07 49.14
CA SER A 213 -10.03 7.36 49.84
C SER A 213 -8.68 8.06 50.07
N CYS A 214 -8.20 8.80 49.07
CA CYS A 214 -7.31 9.94 49.31
C CYS A 214 -7.90 11.18 48.61
N ARG A 215 -8.20 12.18 49.44
CA ARG A 215 -8.67 13.53 49.10
C ARG A 215 -7.50 14.42 48.65
N GLY A 216 -7.86 15.48 47.92
CA GLY A 216 -7.02 16.65 47.60
C GLY A 216 -6.62 16.69 46.13
N SER A 217 -6.77 17.76 45.36
CA SER A 217 -7.35 19.09 45.55
C SER A 217 -7.73 19.58 44.14
N ILE A 218 -8.95 20.09 43.96
CA ILE A 218 -9.36 20.76 42.72
C ILE A 218 -9.05 22.24 42.92
N ASP A 219 -7.93 22.69 42.35
CA ASP A 219 -7.69 24.12 42.14
C ASP A 219 -8.22 24.51 40.76
N LEU A 220 -9.35 25.22 40.82
CA LEU A 220 -9.90 26.06 39.76
C LEU A 220 -8.88 27.15 39.40
N TYR A 221 -8.38 27.15 38.17
CA TYR A 221 -7.97 28.39 37.50
C TYR A 221 -8.55 28.41 36.09
N TYR A 222 -9.69 29.08 35.97
CA TYR A 222 -10.26 29.57 34.73
C TYR A 222 -9.75 31.00 34.53
N LEU A 223 -8.75 31.19 33.67
CA LEU A 223 -8.55 32.48 33.00
C LEU A 223 -8.29 32.24 31.51
N ALA A 224 -9.02 33.05 30.74
CA ALA A 224 -9.20 33.12 29.31
C ALA A 224 -7.99 32.74 28.43
N ASP A 225 -8.22 31.87 27.44
CA ASP A 225 -7.85 32.11 26.03
C ASP A 225 -8.36 30.94 25.16
N THR A 226 -9.56 31.08 24.59
CA THR A 226 -10.32 30.03 23.90
C THR A 226 -9.95 29.82 22.43
N LYS A 227 -8.99 30.58 21.88
CA LYS A 227 -8.57 30.42 20.47
C LYS A 227 -7.22 29.70 20.31
N ARG A 228 -6.24 29.93 21.18
CA ARG A 228 -4.93 29.25 21.12
C ARG A 228 -4.95 27.78 21.55
N LYS A 229 -5.78 27.43 22.54
CA LYS A 229 -5.87 26.04 23.06
C LYS A 229 -6.47 25.04 22.07
N ARG A 230 -7.40 25.48 21.19
CA ARG A 230 -7.95 24.62 20.12
C ARG A 230 -6.90 24.32 19.05
N VAL A 231 -6.08 25.31 18.68
CA VAL A 231 -4.98 25.10 17.74
C VAL A 231 -3.93 24.18 18.36
N LEU A 232 -3.52 24.42 19.62
CA LEU A 232 -2.48 23.63 20.30
C LEU A 232 -2.91 22.18 20.58
N ALA A 233 -4.17 21.94 20.94
CA ALA A 233 -4.70 20.59 21.15
C ALA A 233 -4.87 19.82 19.83
N VAL A 234 -5.30 20.50 18.75
CA VAL A 234 -5.41 19.90 17.41
C VAL A 234 -4.02 19.60 16.85
N THR A 235 -3.04 20.50 17.02
CA THR A 235 -1.65 20.26 16.61
C THR A 235 -1.02 19.14 17.42
N SER A 236 -1.22 19.08 18.75
CA SER A 236 -0.69 17.99 19.58
C SER A 236 -1.33 16.64 19.24
N THR A 237 -2.64 16.60 18.95
CA THR A 237 -3.30 15.34 18.55
C THR A 237 -2.82 14.89 17.16
N LEU A 238 -2.66 15.80 16.20
CA LEU A 238 -2.12 15.48 14.88
C LEU A 238 -0.66 15.05 14.94
N VAL A 239 0.16 15.66 15.81
CA VAL A 239 1.56 15.27 16.03
C VAL A 239 1.64 13.89 16.70
N VAL A 240 0.79 13.61 17.69
CA VAL A 240 0.73 12.28 18.32
C VAL A 240 0.22 11.23 17.33
N LEU A 241 -0.81 11.53 16.53
CA LEU A 241 -1.27 10.63 15.47
C LEU A 241 -0.19 10.41 14.42
N ALA A 242 0.51 11.46 13.99
CA ALA A 242 1.62 11.36 13.05
C ALA A 242 2.79 10.54 13.64
N ALA A 243 3.09 10.67 14.92
CA ALA A 243 4.13 9.90 15.61
C ALA A 243 3.72 8.43 15.82
N MET A 244 2.47 8.16 16.20
CA MET A 244 1.90 6.81 16.25
C MET A 244 1.90 6.16 14.87
N TYR A 245 1.58 6.95 13.84
CA TYR A 245 1.59 6.54 12.46
C TYR A 245 3.01 6.23 11.95
N GLN A 246 3.98 7.10 12.22
CA GLN A 246 5.40 6.87 11.93
C GLN A 246 5.94 5.65 12.68
N LYS A 247 5.55 5.46 13.94
CA LYS A 247 5.88 4.26 14.71
C LYS A 247 5.28 3.00 14.07
N GLN A 248 4.06 3.06 13.56
CA GLN A 248 3.46 1.95 12.80
C GLN A 248 4.25 1.67 11.51
N GLN A 249 4.67 2.71 10.79
CA GLN A 249 5.48 2.56 9.57
C GLN A 249 6.84 1.93 9.87
N SER A 250 7.54 2.40 10.91
CA SER A 250 8.83 1.84 11.32
C SER A 250 8.69 0.42 11.82
N GLU A 251 7.62 0.11 12.57
CA GLU A 251 7.34 -1.26 13.00
C GLU A 251 7.21 -2.20 11.81
N VAL A 252 6.52 -1.86 10.72
CA VAL A 252 6.43 -2.78 9.55
C VAL A 252 7.77 -2.97 8.86
N VAL A 253 8.53 -1.88 8.70
CA VAL A 253 9.86 -1.94 8.11
C VAL A 253 10.80 -2.80 8.98
N ASP A 254 10.78 -2.61 10.31
CA ASP A 254 11.57 -3.36 11.27
C ASP A 254 11.09 -4.81 11.44
N LEU A 255 9.77 -5.06 11.41
CA LEU A 255 9.14 -6.38 11.44
C LEU A 255 9.56 -7.18 10.20
N TYR A 256 9.60 -6.52 9.05
CA TYR A 256 9.99 -7.12 7.78
C TYR A 256 11.50 -7.39 7.69
N LEU A 257 12.35 -6.49 8.20
CA LEU A 257 13.82 -6.58 8.09
C LEU A 257 14.51 -7.29 9.27
N GLY A 258 13.79 -7.56 10.37
CA GLY A 258 14.26 -8.44 11.44
C GLY A 258 15.13 -7.82 12.55
N ARG A 259 15.48 -6.52 12.51
CA ARG A 259 16.01 -5.65 13.61
C ARG A 259 16.53 -4.31 13.02
N PRO A 260 16.81 -3.25 13.83
CA PRO A 260 16.71 -1.85 13.39
C PRO A 260 17.76 -1.52 12.34
N PHE A 261 17.34 -0.78 11.32
CA PHE A 261 18.20 -0.35 10.23
C PHE A 261 19.35 0.54 10.74
N ASN A 262 20.53 -0.04 10.89
CA ASN A 262 21.79 0.68 10.77
C ASN A 262 22.45 0.24 9.46
N VAL A 263 21.78 0.55 8.34
CA VAL A 263 22.38 0.56 7.01
C VAL A 263 22.48 2.03 6.63
N PRO A 264 23.67 2.55 6.30
CA PRO A 264 23.85 3.97 6.04
C PRO A 264 23.02 4.35 4.82
N ILE A 265 22.06 5.26 5.03
CA ILE A 265 21.43 6.02 3.96
C ILE A 265 22.56 6.83 3.33
N LYS A 266 23.09 6.37 2.20
CA LYS A 266 23.88 7.25 1.33
C LYS A 266 22.93 8.35 0.89
N LYS A 267 23.06 9.52 1.52
CA LYS A 267 22.42 10.75 1.09
C LYS A 267 22.88 11.01 -0.34
N HIS A 268 22.04 10.69 -1.32
CA HIS A 268 22.21 11.22 -2.65
C HIS A 268 21.95 12.72 -2.56
N VAL A 269 23.05 13.48 -2.55
CA VAL A 269 23.04 14.90 -2.85
C VAL A 269 22.65 15.02 -4.32
N PHE A 270 21.48 15.56 -4.60
CA PHE A 270 21.12 15.99 -5.94
C PHE A 270 22.02 17.17 -6.32
N PRO A 271 22.72 17.17 -7.46
CA PRO A 271 23.34 18.38 -7.97
C PRO A 271 22.22 19.30 -8.45
N VAL A 272 22.10 20.46 -7.82
CA VAL A 272 21.35 21.58 -8.37
C VAL A 272 22.19 22.13 -9.52
N SER A 273 21.65 22.06 -10.74
CA SER A 273 22.14 22.85 -11.87
C SER A 273 21.32 24.14 -11.96
#